data_AF-A0A7C4VNF7-F1
#
_entry.id   AF-A0A7C4VNF7-F1
#
_cell.length_a   1.000
_cell.length_b   1.000
_cell.length_c   1.000
_cell.angle_alpha   90.00
_cell.angle_beta   90.00
_cell.angle_gamma   90.00
#
_symmetry.space_group_name_H-M   'P 1'
#
loop_
_entity.id
_entity.type
_entity.pdbx_description
1 polymer ?
#
loop_
_entity_poly.entity_id
_entity_poly.type
_entity_poly.pdbx_seq_one_letter_code
_entity_poly.pdbx_strand_id
1 'polypeptide(L)' 'MPVKKYLSAIEGYHLALQISSILVCSVFSSLFGGIWLDQKLGTTPWLTLVLMVLGLVIATYTIYRTVKEPHK' A
#
# COMPACT_ATOMS: atom_id res chain seq x y z
N MET A 1 -18.01 -7.39 31.72
CA MET A 1 -16.82 -7.39 30.83
C MET A 1 -17.25 -7.16 29.35
N PRO A 2 -17.52 -5.91 28.88
CA PRO A 2 -17.79 -5.67 27.45
C PRO A 2 -16.85 -4.67 26.74
N VAL A 3 -16.11 -3.81 27.46
CA VAL A 3 -15.31 -2.71 26.87
C VAL A 3 -14.17 -3.23 25.97
N LYS A 4 -13.55 -4.36 26.34
CA LYS A 4 -12.47 -4.97 25.55
C LYS A 4 -12.90 -5.42 24.15
N LYS A 5 -14.18 -5.80 23.97
CA LYS A 5 -14.74 -6.21 22.68
C LYS A 5 -14.90 -5.03 21.72
N TYR A 6 -15.24 -3.85 22.25
CA TYR A 6 -15.30 -2.61 21.47
C TYR A 6 -13.90 -2.15 21.06
N LEU A 7 -12.92 -2.24 21.96
CA LEU A 7 -11.53 -1.87 21.65
C LEU A 7 -10.95 -2.73 20.53
N SER A 8 -11.12 -4.06 20.60
CA SER A 8 -10.65 -4.95 19.52
C SER A 8 -11.33 -4.71 18.17
N ALA A 9 -12.60 -4.28 18.18
CA ALA A 9 -13.33 -3.95 16.96
C ALA A 9 -12.83 -2.64 16.33
N ILE A 10 -12.53 -1.64 17.16
CA ILE A 10 -11.97 -0.35 16.71
C ILE A 10 -10.55 -0.55 16.17
N GLU A 11 -9.70 -1.34 16.83
CA GLU A 11 -8.36 -1.69 16.37
C GLU A 11 -8.38 -2.37 14.98
N GLY A 12 -9.30 -3.33 14.78
CA GLY A 12 -9.48 -3.97 13.48
C GLY A 12 -9.89 -2.98 12.38
N TYR A 13 -10.72 -1.99 12.72
CA TYR A 13 -11.16 -0.96 11.78
C TYR A 13 -10.02 -0.01 11.38
N HIS A 14 -9.18 0.40 12.33
CA HIS A 14 -8.00 1.22 12.05
C HIS A 14 -7.01 0.52 11.13
N LEU A 15 -6.73 -0.77 11.37
CA LEU A 15 -5.86 -1.57 10.52
C LEU A 15 -6.44 -1.73 9.10
N ALA A 16 -7.74 -2.01 8.99
CA ALA A 16 -8.41 -2.14 7.70
C ALA A 16 -8.34 -0.85 6.88
N LEU A 17 -8.61 0.31 7.51
CA LEU A 17 -8.48 1.60 6.85
C LEU A 17 -7.03 1.90 6.43
N GLN A 18 -6.07 1.63 7.31
CA GLN A 18 -4.66 1.90 7.04
C GLN A 18 -4.15 1.07 5.85
N ILE A 19 -4.44 -0.24 5.84
CA ILE A 19 -4.03 -1.13 4.75
C ILE A 19 -4.70 -0.70 3.44
N SER A 20 -5.99 -0.36 3.47
CA SER A 20 -6.73 0.09 2.29
C SER A 20 -6.14 1.38 1.71
N SER A 21 -5.84 2.37 2.56
CA SER A 21 -5.22 3.63 2.13
C SER A 21 -3.82 3.42 1.56
N ILE A 22 -3.01 2.56 2.16
CA ILE A 22 -1.65 2.25 1.66
C ILE A 22 -1.73 1.59 0.28
N LEU A 23 -2.64 0.64 0.10
CA LEU A 23 -2.84 -0.03 -1.19
C LEU A 23 -3.24 0.96 -2.28
N VAL A 24 -4.27 1.77 -2.02
CA VAL A 24 -4.77 2.75 -3.00
C VAL A 24 -3.67 3.75 -3.36
N CYS A 25 -3.01 4.35 -2.37
CA CYS A 25 -1.95 5.34 -2.60
C CYS A 25 -0.74 4.73 -3.31
N SER A 26 -0.31 3.51 -2.95
CA SER A 26 0.82 2.83 -3.59
C SER A 26 0.53 2.52 -5.06
N VAL A 27 -0.66 1.98 -5.35
CA VAL A 27 -1.05 1.64 -6.72
C VAL A 27 -1.18 2.92 -7.56
N PHE A 28 -1.87 3.95 -7.05
CA PHE A 28 -2.05 5.20 -7.79
C PHE A 28 -0.72 5.91 -8.08
N SER A 29 0.15 6.02 -7.07
CA SER A 29 1.46 6.68 -7.23
C SER A 29 2.36 5.93 -8.20
N SER A 30 2.36 4.59 -8.16
CA SER A 30 3.16 3.76 -9.06
C SER A 30 2.66 3.82 -10.49
N LEU A 31 1.33 3.78 -10.70
CA LEU A 31 0.74 3.82 -12.03
C LEU A 31 0.91 5.21 -12.66
N PHE A 32 0.56 6.27 -11.93
CA PHE A 32 0.65 7.64 -12.42
C PHE A 32 2.10 8.08 -12.60
N GLY A 33 2.98 7.73 -11.65
CA GLY A 33 4.42 7.96 -11.78
C GLY A 33 5.03 7.19 -12.94
N GLY A 34 4.62 5.95 -13.17
CA GLY A 34 5.10 5.11 -14.26
C GLY A 34 4.73 5.66 -15.62
N ILE A 35 3.45 6.03 -15.80
CA ILE A 35 2.95 6.59 -17.04
C ILE A 35 3.58 7.96 -17.33
N TRP A 36 3.68 8.84 -16.32
CA TRP A 36 4.30 10.15 -16.49
C TRP A 36 5.78 10.04 -16.88
N LEU A 37 6.50 9.10 -16.27
CA LEU A 37 7.92 8.90 -16.54
C LEU A 37 8.15 8.20 -17.90
N ASP A 38 7.30 7.24 -18.28
CA ASP A 38 7.30 6.62 -19.61
C ASP A 38 7.01 7.64 -20.73
N GLN A 39 6.09 8.58 -20.51
CA GLN A 39 5.82 9.66 -21.47
C GLN A 39 7.01 10.61 -21.64
N LYS A 40 7.77 10.86 -20.58
CA LYS A 40 8.94 11.75 -20.62
C LYS A 40 10.17 11.10 -21.26
N LEU A 41 10.31 9.78 -21.13
CA LEU A 41 11.46 9.01 -21.62
C LEU A 41 11.20 8.31 -22.97
N GLY A 42 9.94 8.25 -23.43
CA GLY A 42 9.57 7.59 -24.69
C GLY A 42 9.67 6.05 -24.64
N THR A 43 9.80 5.46 -23.45
CA THR A 43 10.04 4.03 -23.21
C THR A 43 8.76 3.21 -22.99
N THR A 44 7.60 3.73 -23.39
CA THR A 44 6.30 3.05 -23.24
C THR A 44 6.38 1.60 -23.76
N PRO A 45 6.10 0.55 -22.93
CA PRO A 45 5.56 0.56 -21.56
C PRO A 45 6.50 -0.08 -20.51
N TRP A 46 7.82 -0.01 -20.70
CA TRP A 46 8.77 -0.73 -19.83
C TRP A 46 8.87 -0.15 -18.42
N LEU A 47 8.84 1.17 -18.29
CA LEU A 47 9.05 1.80 -16.99
C LEU A 47 7.80 1.71 -16.11
N THR A 48 6.60 1.78 -16.73
CA THR A 48 5.33 1.52 -16.05
C THR A 48 5.29 0.10 -15.48
N LEU A 49 5.78 -0.90 -16.21
CA LEU A 49 5.90 -2.28 -15.72
C LEU A 49 6.83 -2.38 -14.50
N VAL A 50 7.99 -1.73 -14.54
CA VAL A 50 8.95 -1.73 -13.43
C VAL A 50 8.38 -1.03 -12.20
N LEU A 51 7.76 0.15 -12.37
CA LEU A 51 7.12 0.87 -11.26
C LEU A 51 5.93 0.10 -10.69
N MET A 52 5.14 -0.58 -11.51
CA MET A 52 4.04 -1.41 -11.05
C MET A 52 4.52 -2.58 -10.19
N VAL A 53 5.59 -3.28 -10.61
CA VAL A 53 6.20 -4.36 -9.81
C VAL A 53 6.78 -3.80 -8.51
N LEU A 54 7.47 -2.66 -8.55
CA LEU A 54 7.98 -1.99 -7.35
C LEU A 54 6.85 -1.61 -6.38
N GLY A 55 5.77 -1.00 -6.88
CA GLY A 55 4.61 -0.64 -6.08
C GLY A 55 3.96 -1.85 -5.39
N LEU A 56 3.88 -2.98 -6.09
CA LEU A 56 3.39 -4.25 -5.55
C LEU A 56 4.29 -4.77 -4.43
N VAL A 57 5.61 -4.77 -4.64
CA VAL A 57 6.59 -5.22 -3.64
C VAL A 57 6.55 -4.32 -2.40
N ILE A 58 6.51 -3.00 -2.58
CA ILE A 58 6.45 -2.01 -1.49
C ILE A 58 5.15 -2.17 -0.68
N ALA A 59 4.01 -2.31 -1.36
CA ALA A 59 2.72 -2.53 -0.72
C ALA A 59 2.71 -3.81 0.11
N THR A 60 3.18 -4.92 -0.48
CA THR A 60 3.28 -6.22 0.18
C THR A 60 4.21 -6.14 1.39
N TYR A 61 5.40 -5.56 1.22
CA TYR A 61 6.36 -5.36 2.31
C TYR A 61 5.78 -4.52 3.44
N THR A 62 5.06 -3.45 3.13
CA THR A 62 4.43 -2.58 4.13
C THR A 62 3.38 -3.32 4.93
N ILE A 63 2.53 -4.13 4.28
CA ILE A 63 1.54 -4.99 4.96
C ILE A 63 2.25 -5.99 5.86
N TYR A 64 3.28 -6.68 5.37
CA TYR A 64 4.07 -7.61 6.19
C TYR A 64 4.68 -6.92 7.41
N ARG A 65 5.21 -5.71 7.23
CA ARG A 65 5.74 -4.89 8.34
C ARG A 65 4.63 -4.51 9.33
N THR A 66 3.47 -4.05 8.86
CA THR A 66 2.37 -3.62 9.73
C THR A 66 1.79 -4.78 10.53
N VAL A 67 1.73 -5.98 9.93
CA VAL A 67 1.30 -7.20 10.62
C VAL A 67 2.39 -7.75 11.56
N LYS A 68 3.66 -7.61 11.19
CA LYS A 68 4.80 -8.14 11.96
C LYS A 68 5.24 -7.21 13.08
N GLU A 69 5.02 -5.90 13.00
CA GLU A 69 5.29 -4.95 14.09
C GLU A 69 4.28 -5.21 15.21
N PRO A 70 4.66 -5.96 16.27
CA PRO A 70 3.81 -6.12 17.43
C PRO A 70 3.89 -4.79 18.16
N HIS A 71 2.75 -4.14 18.37
CA HIS A 71 2.52 -3.07 19.34
C HIS A 71 3.70 -2.92 20.35
N LYS A 72 4.60 -1.96 20.10
CA LYS A 72 5.48 -1.44 21.15
C LYS A 72 4.71 -0.44 21.99
#